data_AF-A0AAD8HLN2-F1
#
_entry.id   AF-A0AAD8HLN2-F1
#
_cell.length_a   1.000
_cell.length_b   1.000
_cell.length_c   1.000
_cell.angle_alpha   90.00
_cell.angle_beta   90.00
_cell.angle_gamma   90.00
#
_symmetry.space_group_name_H-M   'P 1'
#
loop_
_entity.id
_entity.type
_entity.pdbx_description
1 polymer ?
#
loop_
_entity_poly.entity_id
_entity_poly.type
_entity_poly.pdbx_seq_one_letter_code
_entity_poly.pdbx_strand_id
1 'polypeptide(L)'
;MAKSRGASVEQSCFVVLRCPGILESNVEFCLQPTLVYLRILGLEKLNSPTTLNAHLLNTRVEKLEEKMKRSIEEVKDFPQYFAFSLSRRIAPRHFHLKERNVKVKLNRMLLWSDNRFYTKWK
;
A
#
# COMPACT_ATOMS: atom_id res chain seq x y z
N MET A 1 -27.45 -15.81 1.52
CA MET A 1 -26.57 -14.83 2.20
C MET A 1 -25.41 -15.59 2.84
N ALA A 2 -24.20 -15.53 2.25
CA ALA A 2 -23.04 -16.24 2.80
C ALA A 2 -22.48 -15.47 4.00
N LYS A 3 -22.65 -16.01 5.20
CA LYS A 3 -22.05 -15.48 6.43
C LYS A 3 -20.52 -15.53 6.25
N SER A 4 -19.84 -14.38 6.26
CA SER A 4 -18.37 -14.37 6.27
C SER A 4 -17.92 -15.02 7.58
N ARG A 5 -17.43 -16.26 7.51
CA ARG A 5 -16.77 -16.89 8.66
C ARG A 5 -15.51 -16.09 8.95
N GLY A 6 -15.52 -15.34 10.04
CA GLY A 6 -14.30 -14.72 10.57
C GLY A 6 -13.27 -15.78 10.95
N ALA A 7 -12.01 -15.35 11.07
CA ALA A 7 -10.92 -16.20 11.55
C ALA A 7 -11.20 -16.72 12.96
N SER A 8 -10.73 -17.94 13.30
CA SER A 8 -10.74 -18.41 14.69
C SER A 8 -9.80 -17.57 15.56
N VAL A 9 -9.92 -17.70 16.88
CA VAL A 9 -9.00 -17.06 17.83
C VAL A 9 -7.56 -17.53 17.58
N GLU A 10 -7.33 -18.83 17.37
CA GLU A 10 -5.97 -19.32 17.10
C GLU A 10 -5.43 -18.79 15.76
N GLN A 11 -6.26 -18.73 14.72
CA GLN A 11 -5.86 -18.17 13.43
C GLN A 11 -5.50 -16.68 13.54
N SER A 12 -6.28 -15.93 14.31
CA SER A 12 -6.03 -14.51 14.57
C SER A 12 -4.74 -14.32 15.35
N CYS A 13 -4.55 -15.06 16.46
CA CYS A 13 -3.31 -15.04 17.24
C CYS A 13 -2.10 -15.43 16.38
N PHE A 14 -2.22 -16.47 15.57
CA PHE A 14 -1.16 -16.91 14.66
C PHE A 14 -0.78 -15.82 13.65
N VAL A 15 -1.76 -15.17 13.03
CA VAL A 15 -1.53 -14.04 12.11
C VAL A 15 -0.87 -12.87 12.82
N VAL A 16 -1.36 -12.49 14.00
CA VAL A 16 -0.82 -11.38 14.79
C VAL A 16 0.63 -11.63 15.20
N LEU A 17 0.94 -12.83 15.71
CA LEU A 17 2.31 -13.19 16.10
C LEU A 17 3.28 -13.17 14.93
N ARG A 18 2.80 -13.46 13.71
CA ARG A 18 3.63 -13.49 12.49
C ARG A 18 3.66 -12.16 11.75
N CYS A 19 2.65 -11.32 11.90
CA CYS A 19 2.54 -10.00 11.27
C CYS A 19 2.02 -8.95 12.29
N PRO A 20 2.78 -8.60 13.34
CA PRO A 20 2.27 -7.71 14.39
C PRO A 20 1.81 -6.36 13.85
N GLY A 21 2.50 -5.83 12.84
CA GLY A 21 2.17 -4.55 12.20
C GLY A 21 0.83 -4.52 11.46
N ILE A 22 0.14 -5.66 11.28
CA ILE A 22 -1.23 -5.64 10.74
C ILE A 22 -2.21 -4.99 11.72
N LEU A 23 -1.92 -5.05 13.02
CA LEU A 23 -2.71 -4.39 14.06
C LEU A 23 -2.58 -2.87 14.01
N GLU A 24 -1.47 -2.37 13.47
CA GLU A 24 -1.22 -0.93 13.29
C GLU A 24 -1.79 -0.38 11.98
N SER A 25 -2.36 -1.24 11.13
CA SER A 25 -2.93 -0.84 9.85
C SER A 25 -4.38 -0.44 10.00
N ASN A 26 -4.77 0.70 9.42
CA ASN A 26 -6.17 1.07 9.41
C ASN A 26 -6.90 0.31 8.29
N VAL A 27 -8.07 -0.21 8.65
CA VAL A 27 -8.83 -1.12 7.81
C VAL A 27 -9.34 -0.39 6.57
N GLU A 28 -9.87 0.81 6.76
CA GLU A 28 -10.62 1.56 5.75
C GLU A 28 -9.71 2.07 4.65
N PHE A 29 -8.54 2.60 5.00
CA PHE A 29 -7.69 3.23 4.00
C PHE A 29 -6.46 2.37 3.65
N CYS A 30 -6.02 1.38 4.46
CA CYS A 30 -4.86 0.51 4.17
C CYS A 30 -5.30 -0.85 3.67
N LEU A 31 -6.02 -1.60 4.49
CA LEU A 31 -6.27 -3.02 4.23
C LEU A 31 -7.32 -3.20 3.13
N GLN A 32 -8.40 -2.40 3.13
CA GLN A 32 -9.48 -2.49 2.15
C GLN A 32 -9.02 -2.13 0.73
N PRO A 33 -8.33 -0.99 0.49
CA PRO A 33 -7.93 -0.66 -0.87
C PRO A 33 -6.88 -1.64 -1.42
N THR A 34 -6.00 -2.16 -0.56
CA THR A 34 -5.06 -3.23 -0.92
C THR A 34 -5.79 -4.52 -1.28
N LEU A 35 -6.81 -4.92 -0.50
CA LEU A 35 -7.66 -6.07 -0.81
C LEU A 35 -8.35 -5.93 -2.18
N VAL A 36 -8.96 -4.78 -2.44
CA VAL A 36 -9.64 -4.48 -3.72
C VAL A 36 -8.65 -4.55 -4.88
N TYR A 37 -7.48 -3.94 -4.73
CA TYR A 37 -6.45 -3.94 -5.75
C TYR A 37 -5.91 -5.35 -6.05
N LEU A 38 -5.62 -6.15 -5.03
CA LEU A 38 -5.16 -7.52 -5.22
C LEU A 38 -6.24 -8.37 -5.93
N ARG A 39 -7.53 -8.14 -5.68
CA ARG A 39 -8.62 -8.78 -6.43
C ARG A 39 -8.63 -8.37 -7.91
N ILE A 40 -8.37 -7.09 -8.22
CA ILE A 40 -8.27 -6.62 -9.62
C ILE A 40 -7.13 -7.33 -10.36
N LEU A 41 -6.02 -7.62 -9.68
CA LEU A 41 -4.90 -8.39 -10.23
C LEU A 41 -5.21 -9.90 -10.40
N GLY A 42 -6.42 -10.35 -10.03
CA GLY A 42 -6.80 -11.75 -10.10
C GLY A 42 -6.32 -12.59 -8.91
N LEU A 43 -5.84 -11.97 -7.82
CA LEU A 43 -5.58 -12.70 -6.59
C LEU A 43 -6.89 -12.98 -5.86
N GLU A 44 -7.23 -14.26 -5.82
CA GLU A 44 -8.41 -14.75 -5.12
C GLU A 44 -8.07 -15.24 -3.70
N LYS A 45 -9.10 -15.56 -2.90
CA LYS A 45 -8.97 -16.18 -1.57
C LYS A 45 -8.17 -15.36 -0.52
N LEU A 46 -8.12 -14.04 -0.68
CA LEU A 46 -7.46 -13.13 0.26
C LEU A 46 -8.14 -13.03 1.64
N ASN A 47 -9.38 -13.52 1.76
CA ASN A 47 -10.14 -13.51 3.01
C ASN A 47 -9.71 -14.61 3.99
N SER A 48 -8.80 -15.52 3.61
CA SER A 48 -8.27 -16.53 4.54
C SER A 48 -7.22 -15.91 5.47
N PRO A 49 -7.23 -16.22 6.78
CA PRO A 49 -6.28 -15.69 7.76
C PRO A 49 -4.95 -16.45 7.68
N THR A 50 -4.23 -16.30 6.57
CA THR A 50 -2.89 -16.85 6.38
C THR A 50 -1.85 -15.77 6.62
N THR A 51 -0.63 -16.17 7.00
CA THR A 51 0.49 -15.23 7.16
C THR A 51 0.75 -14.44 5.88
N LEU A 52 0.67 -15.11 4.73
CA LEU A 52 0.87 -14.48 3.42
C LEU A 52 -0.19 -13.40 3.15
N ASN A 53 -1.48 -13.72 3.32
CA ASN A 53 -2.55 -12.74 3.10
C ASN A 53 -2.45 -11.56 4.06
N ALA A 54 -2.09 -11.81 5.33
CA ALA A 54 -1.88 -10.75 6.30
C ALA A 54 -0.79 -9.76 5.86
N HIS A 55 0.34 -10.27 5.35
CA HIS A 55 1.42 -9.43 4.84
C HIS A 55 1.03 -8.69 3.56
N LEU A 56 0.36 -9.39 2.63
CA LEU A 56 -0.13 -8.79 1.40
C LEU A 56 -1.14 -7.66 1.68
N LEU A 57 -2.08 -7.87 2.60
CA LEU A 57 -3.11 -6.88 2.96
C LEU A 57 -2.53 -5.71 3.75
N ASN A 58 -1.55 -5.93 4.61
CA ASN A 58 -0.79 -4.90 5.33
C ASN A 58 0.11 -4.04 4.38
N THR A 59 0.04 -4.27 3.07
CA THR A 59 0.67 -3.36 2.10
C THR A 59 -0.12 -2.04 2.07
N ARG A 60 0.55 -0.89 2.08
CA ARG A 60 -0.05 0.40 2.50
C ARG A 60 -0.59 1.27 1.35
N VAL A 61 -1.89 1.17 1.04
CA VAL A 61 -2.59 2.14 0.17
C VAL A 61 -2.89 3.46 0.89
N GLU A 62 -3.28 3.40 2.17
CA GLU A 62 -3.77 4.50 3.04
C GLU A 62 -2.93 5.77 3.03
N LYS A 63 -1.62 5.61 2.88
CA LYS A 63 -0.69 6.73 2.85
C LYS A 63 -0.81 7.56 1.58
N LEU A 64 -1.46 7.07 0.52
CA LEU A 64 -1.69 7.84 -0.71
C LEU A 64 -2.70 8.98 -0.54
N GLU A 65 -3.90 8.69 -0.04
CA GLU A 65 -4.98 9.67 -0.04
C GLU A 65 -4.83 10.67 1.10
N GLU A 66 -4.63 10.19 2.32
CA GLU A 66 -4.59 11.04 3.51
C GLU A 66 -3.27 11.82 3.61
N LYS A 67 -2.13 11.13 3.43
CA LYS A 67 -0.81 11.75 3.63
C LYS A 67 -0.23 12.36 2.37
N MET A 68 -0.50 11.75 1.20
CA MET A 68 0.06 12.21 -0.07
C MET A 68 -0.91 13.00 -0.95
N LYS A 69 -2.20 13.10 -0.58
CA LYS A 69 -3.25 13.77 -1.37
C LYS A 69 -3.29 13.31 -2.83
N ARG A 70 -3.14 12.01 -3.05
CA ARG A 70 -3.17 11.36 -4.38
C ARG A 70 -4.32 10.38 -4.46
N SER A 71 -4.97 10.32 -5.62
CA SER A 71 -6.15 9.47 -5.78
C SER A 71 -5.78 8.01 -6.05
N ILE A 72 -6.69 7.11 -5.67
CA ILE A 72 -6.58 5.67 -5.91
C ILE A 72 -6.50 5.35 -7.42
N GLU A 73 -7.06 6.19 -8.29
CA GLU A 73 -6.98 6.03 -9.75
C GLU A 73 -5.53 6.02 -10.23
N GLU A 74 -4.65 6.86 -9.66
CA GLU A 74 -3.22 6.85 -10.01
C GLU A 74 -2.56 5.50 -9.69
N VAL A 75 -3.04 4.78 -8.68
CA VAL A 75 -2.54 3.45 -8.28
C VAL A 75 -3.07 2.37 -9.20
N LYS A 76 -4.32 2.47 -9.64
CA LYS A 76 -4.89 1.56 -10.66
C LYS A 76 -4.08 1.63 -11.96
N ASP A 77 -3.70 2.84 -12.36
CA ASP A 77 -2.87 3.09 -13.55
C ASP A 77 -1.38 2.77 -13.34
N PHE A 78 -0.93 2.70 -12.08
CA PHE A 78 0.44 2.34 -11.72
C PHE A 78 0.51 1.27 -10.61
N PRO A 79 0.11 0.02 -10.93
CA PRO A 79 0.18 -1.15 -10.06
C PRO A 79 1.53 -1.33 -9.33
N GLN A 80 2.64 -0.98 -9.99
CA GLN A 80 3.99 -1.15 -9.46
C GLN A 80 4.28 -0.24 -8.25
N TYR A 81 3.39 0.70 -7.90
CA TYR A 81 3.49 1.50 -6.69
C TYR A 81 3.82 0.67 -5.44
N PHE A 82 3.20 -0.50 -5.31
CA PHE A 82 3.39 -1.39 -4.16
C PHE A 82 4.75 -2.07 -4.09
N ALA A 83 5.52 -2.10 -5.19
CA ALA A 83 6.86 -2.64 -5.21
C ALA A 83 7.89 -1.69 -4.54
N PHE A 84 7.52 -0.44 -4.26
CA PHE A 84 8.44 0.56 -3.72
C PHE A 84 8.34 0.67 -2.20
N SER A 85 9.50 0.78 -1.54
CA SER A 85 9.56 1.02 -0.11
C SER A 85 8.96 2.39 0.25
N LEU A 86 8.05 2.39 1.22
CA LEU A 86 7.49 3.63 1.73
C LEU A 86 8.57 4.55 2.33
N SER A 87 9.36 4.04 3.27
CA SER A 87 10.34 4.83 4.01
C SER A 87 11.56 5.22 3.16
N ARG A 88 11.97 4.34 2.23
CA ARG A 88 13.18 4.55 1.43
C ARG A 88 12.93 5.18 0.06
N ARG A 89 11.70 5.18 -0.45
CA ARG A 89 11.38 5.68 -1.80
C ARG A 89 10.20 6.63 -1.81
N ILE A 90 9.03 6.18 -1.38
CA ILE A 90 7.78 6.93 -1.59
C ILE A 90 7.76 8.20 -0.74
N ALA A 91 7.96 8.09 0.58
CA ALA A 91 7.87 9.22 1.49
C ALA A 91 8.96 10.29 1.23
N PRO A 92 10.26 9.94 1.10
CA PRO A 92 11.29 10.95 0.82
C PRO A 92 11.01 11.74 -0.45
N ARG A 93 10.60 11.07 -1.52
CA ARG A 93 10.29 11.72 -2.80
C ARG A 93 9.00 12.52 -2.76
N HIS A 94 8.01 12.07 -1.99
CA HIS A 94 6.75 12.82 -1.83
C HIS A 94 7.00 14.15 -1.14
N PHE A 95 7.68 14.13 0.01
CA PHE A 95 7.97 15.34 0.77
C PHE A 95 8.87 16.30 -0.02
N HIS A 96 9.89 15.77 -0.70
CA HIS A 96 10.76 16.56 -1.56
C HIS A 96 10.01 17.35 -2.64
N LEU A 97 9.00 16.73 -3.28
CA LEU A 97 8.15 17.38 -4.28
C LEU A 97 7.14 18.34 -3.65
N LYS A 98 6.59 17.97 -2.49
CA LYS A 98 5.61 18.79 -1.75
C LYS A 98 6.20 20.11 -1.29
N GLU A 99 7.42 20.12 -0.77
CA GLU A 99 8.16 21.33 -0.38
C GLU A 99 8.35 22.30 -1.55
N ARG A 100 8.44 21.76 -2.77
CA ARG A 100 8.58 22.53 -4.01
C ARG A 100 7.26 22.83 -4.70
N ASN A 101 6.14 22.42 -4.11
CA ASN A 101 4.80 22.53 -4.67
C ASN A 101 4.66 21.89 -6.08
N VAL A 102 5.37 20.79 -6.33
CA VAL A 102 5.35 20.08 -7.62
C VAL A 102 4.50 18.81 -7.52
N LYS A 103 3.56 18.64 -8.45
CA LYS A 103 2.78 17.40 -8.62
C LYS A 103 3.18 16.69 -9.92
N VAL A 104 3.51 15.40 -9.85
CA VAL A 104 3.87 14.54 -11.00
C VAL A 104 3.25 13.16 -10.86
N LYS A 105 3.02 12.44 -11.95
CA LYS A 105 2.49 11.05 -11.92
C LYS A 105 3.39 10.09 -11.10
N LEU A 106 2.78 9.08 -10.46
CA LEU A 106 3.50 8.10 -9.64
C LEU A 106 4.65 7.40 -10.37
N ASN A 107 4.47 7.04 -11.63
CA ASN A 107 5.49 6.38 -12.43
C ASN A 107 6.78 7.24 -12.58
N ARG A 108 6.65 8.54 -12.88
CA ARG A 108 7.79 9.49 -12.91
C ARG A 108 8.42 9.65 -11.54
N MET A 109 7.60 9.68 -10.49
CA MET A 109 8.06 9.84 -9.13
C MET A 109 8.86 8.63 -8.65
N LEU A 110 8.47 7.40 -9.01
CA LEU A 110 8.97 6.18 -8.37
C LEU A 110 9.91 5.33 -9.23
N LEU A 111 9.74 5.30 -10.56
CA LEU A 111 10.60 4.47 -11.44
C LEU A 111 11.99 5.05 -11.67
N TRP A 112 12.17 6.36 -11.50
CA TRP A 112 13.48 6.98 -11.74
C TRP A 112 14.49 6.58 -10.68
N SER A 113 15.77 6.50 -11.05
CA SER A 113 16.86 6.39 -10.08
C SER A 113 16.90 7.61 -9.17
N ASP A 114 17.48 7.46 -7.98
CA ASP A 114 17.59 8.57 -7.03
C ASP A 114 18.35 9.75 -7.65
N ASN A 115 19.49 9.50 -8.30
CA ASN A 115 20.27 10.55 -8.97
C ASN A 115 19.44 11.33 -10.01
N ARG A 116 18.68 10.62 -10.85
CA ARG A 116 17.84 11.25 -11.88
C ARG A 116 16.69 12.04 -11.27
N PHE A 117 16.06 11.51 -10.22
CA PHE A 117 14.94 12.16 -9.53
C PHE A 117 15.40 13.47 -8.88
N TYR A 118 16.40 13.42 -7.99
CA TYR A 118 16.84 14.60 -7.24
C TYR A 118 17.53 15.66 -8.13
N THR A 119 18.18 15.25 -9.22
CA THR A 119 18.74 16.21 -10.18
C THR A 119 17.66 16.97 -10.95
N LYS A 120 16.53 16.33 -11.27
CA LYS A 120 15.45 16.98 -12.04
C LYS A 120 14.69 18.02 -11.24
N TRP A 121 14.47 17.75 -9.96
CA TRP A 121 13.70 18.61 -9.06
C TRP A 121 14.61 19.11 -7.94
N LYS A 122 15.54 20.02 -8.28
CA LYS A 122 16.42 20.64 -7.28
C LYS A 122 15.67 21.60 -6.38
#